data_AF-A0A7J6RM73-F1
#
_entry.id   AF-A0A7J6RM73-F1
#
_cell.length_a   1.000
_cell.length_b   1.000
_cell.length_c   1.000
_cell.angle_alpha   90.00
_cell.angle_beta   90.00
_cell.angle_gamma   90.00
#
_symmetry.space_group_name_H-M   'P 1'
#
loop_
_entity.id
_entity.type
_entity.pdbx_description
1 polymer ?
#
loop_
_entity_poly.entity_id
_entity_poly.type
_entity_poly.pdbx_seq_one_letter_code
_entity_poly.pdbx_strand_id
1 'polypeptide(L)'
;RESSSNSPSNMTITFDGFTIPIVFLTLVAAYVLKLLLSAKVASDSPKPSKGVRLETLLDPEVRKNHVEFNKKLHKDFPGQPVIPVLGSEPNFYLVHTMEAAMEVTAKSEYFSSNPWVDGRLVALNTMTKTDHDRVLKTVKRFYAASKVKGIYTEVIDRALAANRPLLRTTGDLVKWAKRVQMYTSLCVAGIAKDPTPELIDRFIHYNDVAVRLVSPLGGIGRRPALSSAAAMDFIRGLLASVRPTLRMIMEVGLWPTLQILRPDLSLRRGIRPYMH
;
A
#
# COMPACT_ATOMS: atom_id res chain seq x y z
N ARG A 1 -41.85 -28.20 -33.76
CA ARG A 1 -41.35 -27.91 -32.40
C ARG A 1 -39.83 -27.81 -32.48
N GLU A 2 -39.32 -26.63 -32.80
CA GLU A 2 -37.90 -26.29 -32.64
C GLU A 2 -37.88 -25.08 -31.73
N SER A 3 -37.40 -25.27 -30.50
CA SER A 3 -37.21 -24.19 -29.54
C SER A 3 -35.85 -23.56 -29.81
N SER A 4 -35.85 -22.35 -30.38
CA SER A 4 -34.67 -21.50 -30.46
C SER A 4 -34.19 -21.15 -29.05
N SER A 5 -33.03 -21.69 -28.65
CA SER A 5 -32.34 -21.30 -27.43
C SER A 5 -31.72 -19.91 -27.62
N ASN A 6 -32.42 -18.87 -27.16
CA ASN A 6 -31.84 -17.56 -26.96
C ASN A 6 -30.85 -17.63 -25.79
N SER A 7 -29.59 -17.94 -26.09
CA SER A 7 -28.49 -17.72 -25.16
C SER A 7 -28.40 -16.21 -24.88
N PRO A 8 -28.45 -15.77 -23.62
CA PRO A 8 -28.34 -14.36 -23.31
C PRO A 8 -26.99 -13.84 -23.81
N SER A 9 -27.03 -12.89 -24.73
CA SER A 9 -25.85 -12.16 -25.21
C SER A 9 -25.20 -11.48 -24.00
N ASN A 10 -24.06 -12.00 -23.56
CA ASN A 10 -23.26 -11.37 -22.50
C ASN A 10 -22.85 -9.98 -22.99
N MET A 11 -23.51 -8.98 -22.44
CA MET A 11 -23.34 -7.59 -22.80
C MET A 11 -21.97 -7.12 -22.27
N THR A 12 -21.04 -6.81 -23.17
CA THR A 12 -19.67 -6.40 -22.85
C THR A 12 -19.36 -5.04 -23.45
N ILE A 13 -18.53 -4.25 -22.77
CA ILE A 13 -18.01 -2.97 -23.28
C ILE A 13 -16.51 -3.14 -23.55
N THR A 14 -16.07 -2.79 -24.75
CA THR A 14 -14.67 -2.84 -25.15
C THR A 14 -14.02 -1.47 -25.01
N PHE A 15 -12.95 -1.36 -24.24
CA PHE A 15 -12.21 -0.11 -24.04
C PHE A 15 -10.71 -0.40 -24.15
N ASP A 16 -10.00 0.26 -25.08
CA ASP A 16 -8.56 0.04 -25.34
C ASP A 16 -8.15 -1.44 -25.54
N GLY A 17 -8.96 -2.21 -26.27
CA GLY A 17 -8.71 -3.64 -26.51
C GLY A 17 -9.08 -4.58 -25.35
N PHE A 18 -9.69 -4.05 -24.27
CA PHE A 18 -10.18 -4.84 -23.14
C PHE A 18 -11.69 -4.99 -23.17
N THR A 19 -12.19 -6.22 -23.04
CA THR A 19 -13.63 -6.50 -23.01
C THR A 19 -14.08 -6.66 -21.55
N ILE A 20 -14.87 -5.70 -21.05
CA ILE A 20 -15.37 -5.68 -19.67
C ILE A 20 -16.85 -6.12 -19.66
N PRO A 21 -17.24 -7.15 -18.90
CA PRO A 21 -18.65 -7.50 -18.73
C PRO A 21 -19.42 -6.37 -18.05
N ILE A 22 -20.59 -5.99 -18.58
CA ILE A 22 -21.45 -4.93 -18.00
C ILE A 22 -21.87 -5.27 -16.55
N VAL A 23 -21.93 -6.57 -16.21
CA VAL A 23 -22.16 -7.06 -14.85
C VAL A 23 -21.08 -6.58 -13.86
N PHE A 24 -19.83 -6.47 -14.29
CA PHE A 24 -18.75 -5.98 -13.44
C PHE A 24 -18.90 -4.48 -13.14
N LEU A 25 -19.24 -3.69 -14.16
CA LEU A 25 -19.49 -2.24 -14.01
C LEU A 25 -20.69 -1.96 -13.11
N THR A 26 -21.77 -2.72 -13.25
CA THR A 26 -22.97 -2.59 -12.40
C THR A 26 -22.71 -3.01 -10.95
N LEU A 27 -21.89 -4.04 -10.71
CA LEU A 27 -21.45 -4.41 -9.36
C LEU A 27 -20.56 -3.34 -8.72
N VAL A 28 -19.64 -2.74 -9.47
CA VAL A 28 -18.82 -1.61 -9.00
C VAL A 28 -19.70 -0.41 -8.67
N ALA A 29 -20.64 -0.06 -9.54
CA ALA A 29 -21.58 1.04 -9.33
C ALA A 29 -22.48 0.80 -8.09
N ALA A 30 -23.03 -0.41 -7.94
CA ALA A 30 -23.84 -0.79 -6.78
C ALA A 30 -23.03 -0.79 -5.48
N TYR A 31 -21.77 -1.22 -5.53
CA TYR A 31 -20.85 -1.19 -4.39
C TYR A 31 -20.52 0.26 -3.98
N VAL A 32 -20.24 1.14 -4.95
CA VAL A 32 -20.02 2.58 -4.72
C VAL A 32 -21.29 3.22 -4.13
N LEU A 33 -22.47 2.93 -4.69
CA LEU A 33 -23.74 3.47 -4.21
C LEU A 33 -24.04 3.01 -2.77
N LYS A 34 -23.81 1.75 -2.45
CA LYS A 34 -23.97 1.22 -1.09
C LYS A 34 -23.02 1.88 -0.09
N LEU A 35 -21.77 2.16 -0.50
CA LEU A 35 -20.79 2.87 0.32
C LEU A 35 -21.19 4.33 0.58
N LEU A 36 -21.75 5.00 -0.43
CA LEU A 36 -22.25 6.38 -0.31
C LEU A 36 -23.49 6.47 0.58
N LEU A 37 -24.37 5.46 0.55
CA LEU A 37 -25.62 5.45 1.32
C LEU A 37 -25.45 5.01 2.79
N SER A 38 -24.36 4.33 3.15
CA SER A 38 -24.11 3.86 4.53
C SER A 38 -23.37 4.88 5.40
N ALA A 39 -23.18 6.09 4.89
CA ALA A 39 -22.27 7.10 5.41
C ALA A 39 -23.02 8.18 6.23
N LYS A 40 -23.12 8.00 7.55
CA LYS A 40 -23.44 9.09 8.48
C LYS A 40 -22.33 9.21 9.52
N VAL A 41 -21.90 10.44 9.81
CA VAL A 41 -21.67 11.02 11.16
C VAL A 41 -20.99 12.39 11.02
N ALA A 42 -21.51 13.35 11.80
CA ALA A 42 -21.02 14.71 11.99
C ALA A 42 -19.80 14.75 12.92
N SER A 43 -18.97 15.79 12.83
CA SER A 43 -17.94 16.08 13.84
C SER A 43 -17.73 17.59 13.97
N ASP A 44 -18.15 18.14 15.12
CA ASP A 44 -18.03 19.54 15.58
C ASP A 44 -16.69 19.83 16.27
N SER A 45 -15.57 19.42 15.69
CA SER A 45 -14.24 19.71 16.27
C SER A 45 -13.66 21.02 15.70
N PRO A 46 -13.16 21.95 16.53
CA PRO A 46 -12.59 23.22 16.07
C PRO A 46 -11.35 22.99 15.20
N LYS A 47 -11.28 23.68 14.05
CA LYS A 47 -10.14 23.57 13.12
C LYS A 47 -8.95 24.41 13.63
N PRO A 48 -7.74 23.84 13.76
CA PRO A 48 -6.56 24.60 14.17
C PRO A 48 -6.20 25.68 13.13
N SER A 49 -5.82 26.87 13.60
CA SER A 49 -5.57 28.06 12.75
C SER A 49 -4.17 28.11 12.12
N LYS A 50 -3.22 27.31 12.60
CA LYS A 50 -1.84 27.18 12.06
C LYS A 50 -1.46 25.71 11.96
N GLY A 51 -0.89 25.30 10.82
CA GLY A 51 -0.48 23.92 10.55
C GLY A 51 0.10 23.76 9.15
N VAL A 52 0.53 22.54 8.82
CA VAL A 52 1.02 22.20 7.47
C VAL A 52 -0.16 21.74 6.62
N ARG A 53 -0.30 22.24 5.39
CA ARG A 53 -1.34 21.80 4.47
C ARG A 53 -1.08 20.40 3.95
N LEU A 54 -2.11 19.54 3.91
CA LEU A 54 -2.04 18.19 3.37
C LEU A 54 -1.55 18.21 1.92
N GLU A 55 -2.00 19.17 1.12
CA GLU A 55 -1.60 19.31 -0.28
C GLU A 55 -0.08 19.50 -0.42
N THR A 56 0.54 20.22 0.52
CA THR A 56 1.99 20.39 0.55
C THR A 56 2.70 19.06 0.86
N LEU A 57 2.18 18.25 1.77
CA LEU A 57 2.76 16.94 2.10
C LEU A 57 2.64 15.93 0.96
N LEU A 58 1.60 16.07 0.14
CA LEU A 58 1.34 15.20 -1.01
C LEU A 58 2.08 15.66 -2.28
N ASP A 59 2.68 16.84 -2.28
CA ASP A 59 3.44 17.38 -3.40
C ASP A 59 4.67 16.51 -3.71
N PRO A 60 4.81 15.97 -4.93
CA PRO A 60 6.00 15.23 -5.35
C PRO A 60 7.31 16.00 -5.17
N GLU A 61 7.30 17.32 -5.23
CA GLU A 61 8.48 18.17 -5.03
C GLU A 61 8.99 18.13 -3.58
N VAL A 62 8.11 17.91 -2.60
CA VAL A 62 8.52 17.69 -1.20
C VAL A 62 9.30 16.39 -1.07
N ARG A 63 8.96 15.34 -1.84
CA ARG A 63 9.73 14.08 -1.81
C ARG A 63 11.12 14.27 -2.41
N LYS A 64 11.24 15.06 -3.47
CA LYS A 64 12.52 15.38 -4.11
C LYS A 64 13.41 16.24 -3.21
N ASN A 65 12.83 17.27 -2.59
CA ASN A 65 13.54 18.27 -1.78
C ASN A 65 13.21 18.14 -0.29
N HIS A 66 13.16 16.90 0.21
CA HIS A 66 12.70 16.60 1.58
C HIS A 66 13.63 17.20 2.65
N VAL A 67 14.91 17.38 2.34
CA VAL A 67 15.89 18.01 3.25
C VAL A 67 15.56 19.47 3.46
N GLU A 68 15.33 20.23 2.39
CA GLU A 68 14.95 21.65 2.43
C GLU A 68 13.59 21.83 3.07
N PHE A 69 12.64 20.96 2.75
CA PHE A 69 11.32 20.93 3.38
C PHE A 69 11.44 20.74 4.90
N ASN A 70 12.20 19.75 5.37
CA ASN A 70 12.40 19.51 6.80
C ASN A 70 13.12 20.68 7.50
N LYS A 71 14.14 21.27 6.87
CA LYS A 71 14.81 22.48 7.40
C LYS A 71 13.82 23.64 7.58
N LYS A 72 12.97 23.86 6.57
CA LYS A 72 11.92 24.87 6.63
C LYS A 72 10.90 24.55 7.72
N LEU A 73 10.50 23.30 7.85
CA LEU A 73 9.56 22.85 8.87
C LEU A 73 10.05 23.16 10.30
N HIS A 74 11.32 22.87 10.59
CA HIS A 74 11.93 23.22 11.89
C HIS A 74 12.04 24.73 12.11
N LYS A 75 12.25 25.51 11.05
CA LYS A 75 12.32 26.98 11.12
C LYS A 75 10.96 27.62 11.35
N ASP A 76 9.93 27.14 10.65
CA ASP A 76 8.58 27.71 10.66
C ASP A 76 7.80 27.33 11.94
N PHE A 77 8.17 26.21 12.57
CA PHE A 77 7.53 25.69 13.79
C PHE A 77 8.56 25.43 14.91
N PRO A 78 9.27 26.46 15.39
CA PRO A 78 10.27 26.31 16.43
C PRO A 78 9.60 25.89 17.75
N GLY A 79 10.11 24.84 18.38
CA GLY A 79 9.60 24.34 19.67
C GLY A 79 8.21 23.68 19.62
N GLN A 80 7.62 23.47 18.43
CA GLN A 80 6.37 22.73 18.27
C GLN A 80 6.66 21.34 17.72
N PRO A 81 6.86 20.30 18.55
CA PRO A 81 7.26 18.97 18.07
C PRO A 81 6.20 18.26 17.22
N VAL A 82 4.94 18.66 17.40
CA VAL A 82 3.76 18.09 16.75
C VAL A 82 2.96 19.24 16.12
N ILE A 83 2.67 19.13 14.82
CA ILE A 83 2.00 20.19 14.05
C ILE A 83 0.71 19.60 13.45
N PRO A 84 -0.45 20.25 13.56
CA PRO A 84 -1.66 19.77 12.91
C PRO A 84 -1.53 19.86 11.38
N VAL A 85 -2.11 18.88 10.69
CA VAL A 85 -2.16 18.86 9.22
C VAL A 85 -3.51 19.40 8.74
N LEU A 86 -3.49 20.57 8.10
CA LEU A 86 -4.68 21.24 7.60
C LEU A 86 -5.20 20.56 6.33
N GLY A 87 -6.52 20.47 6.17
CA GLY A 87 -7.14 19.83 4.99
C GLY A 87 -7.16 18.30 5.04
N SER A 88 -6.71 17.70 6.15
CA SER A 88 -6.73 16.26 6.38
C SER A 88 -7.91 15.82 7.26
N GLU A 89 -7.94 14.53 7.65
CA GLU A 89 -8.90 14.04 8.65
C GLU A 89 -8.73 14.76 10.00
N PRO A 90 -9.80 14.92 10.80
CA PRO A 90 -9.67 15.48 12.14
C PRO A 90 -8.62 14.73 12.97
N ASN A 91 -7.86 15.45 13.79
CA ASN A 91 -6.82 14.91 14.67
C ASN A 91 -5.65 14.21 13.94
N PHE A 92 -5.34 14.63 12.71
CA PHE A 92 -4.13 14.20 12.01
C PHE A 92 -2.98 15.20 12.22
N TYR A 93 -1.84 14.68 12.68
CA TYR A 93 -0.70 15.48 13.09
C TYR A 93 0.59 14.99 12.45
N LEU A 94 1.47 15.94 12.15
CA LEU A 94 2.83 15.70 11.71
C LEU A 94 3.77 15.78 12.91
N VAL A 95 4.52 14.70 13.16
CA VAL A 95 5.61 14.66 14.14
C VAL A 95 6.91 14.85 13.38
N HIS A 96 7.68 15.89 13.70
CA HIS A 96 8.87 16.26 12.92
C HIS A 96 10.17 16.34 13.70
N THR A 97 10.12 16.44 15.03
CA THR A 97 11.32 16.38 15.85
C THR A 97 11.68 14.93 16.18
N MET A 98 12.98 14.63 16.23
CA MET A 98 13.48 13.29 16.57
C MET A 98 13.00 12.83 17.94
N GLU A 99 13.04 13.72 18.94
CA GLU A 99 12.59 13.43 20.30
C GLU A 99 11.13 12.96 20.34
N ALA A 100 10.22 13.71 19.70
CA ALA A 100 8.82 13.33 19.66
C ALA A 100 8.56 12.09 18.80
N ALA A 101 9.31 11.90 17.71
CA ALA A 101 9.22 10.68 16.91
C ALA A 101 9.64 9.44 17.71
N MET A 102 10.70 9.55 18.52
CA MET A 102 11.14 8.49 19.42
C MET A 102 10.11 8.22 20.53
N GLU A 103 9.52 9.26 21.11
CA GLU A 103 8.48 9.13 22.13
C GLU A 103 7.25 8.38 21.59
N VAL A 104 6.74 8.80 20.43
CA VAL A 104 5.59 8.17 19.75
C VAL A 104 5.90 6.69 19.44
N THR A 105 7.12 6.40 18.97
CA THR A 105 7.53 5.04 18.63
C THR A 105 7.68 4.14 19.87
N ALA A 106 8.11 4.69 21.01
CA ALA A 106 8.28 3.94 22.24
C ALA A 106 6.92 3.58 22.91
N LYS A 107 5.93 4.45 22.75
CA LYS A 107 4.61 4.39 23.39
C LYS A 107 3.56 3.61 22.57
N SER A 108 3.88 2.35 22.25
CA SER A 108 3.05 1.45 21.42
C SER A 108 1.60 1.23 21.92
N GLU A 109 1.36 1.46 23.21
CA GLU A 109 0.07 1.37 23.86
C GLU A 109 -0.84 2.58 23.57
N TYR A 110 -0.25 3.72 23.19
CA TYR A 110 -0.98 4.94 22.79
C TYR A 110 -0.97 5.13 21.26
N PHE A 111 0.09 4.66 20.59
CA PHE A 111 0.27 4.84 19.16
C PHE A 111 0.37 3.48 18.44
N SER A 112 -0.73 3.09 17.80
CA SER A 112 -0.78 1.88 16.99
C SER A 112 -0.02 2.05 15.69
N SER A 113 0.73 1.01 15.30
CA SER A 113 1.32 0.92 13.94
C SER A 113 0.29 0.51 12.88
N ASN A 114 -0.93 0.13 13.29
CA ASN A 114 -2.03 -0.10 12.36
C ASN A 114 -2.63 1.25 11.96
N PRO A 115 -2.60 1.63 10.67
CA PRO A 115 -3.22 2.88 10.22
C PRO A 115 -4.75 2.85 10.31
N TRP A 116 -5.36 1.68 10.60
CA TRP A 116 -6.80 1.52 10.76
C TRP A 116 -7.17 1.15 12.19
N VAL A 117 -8.10 1.89 12.76
CA VAL A 117 -8.62 1.68 14.12
C VAL A 117 -9.28 0.31 14.33
N ASP A 118 -9.78 -0.32 13.24
CA ASP A 118 -10.38 -1.65 13.30
C ASP A 118 -9.37 -2.80 13.12
N GLY A 119 -8.07 -2.49 13.08
CA GLY A 119 -7.00 -3.50 13.07
C GLY A 119 -6.93 -4.34 11.80
N ARG A 120 -7.55 -3.90 10.71
CA ARG A 120 -7.84 -4.76 9.55
C ARG A 120 -6.60 -5.21 8.74
N LEU A 121 -5.49 -4.50 8.87
CA LEU A 121 -4.22 -4.92 8.31
C LEU A 121 -3.53 -5.84 9.31
N VAL A 122 -3.28 -7.10 8.89
CA VAL A 122 -2.56 -8.08 9.70
C VAL A 122 -1.27 -8.44 8.99
N ALA A 123 -0.29 -7.55 9.13
CA ALA A 123 1.11 -7.78 8.81
C ALA A 123 1.93 -7.52 10.08
N LEU A 124 3.16 -8.05 10.14
CA LEU A 124 3.99 -7.90 11.35
C LEU A 124 4.04 -6.44 11.81
N ASN A 125 4.26 -5.50 10.89
CA ASN A 125 4.34 -4.05 11.18
C ASN A 125 3.01 -3.37 11.52
N THR A 126 1.87 -4.06 11.48
CA THR A 126 0.55 -3.51 11.82
C THR A 126 -0.14 -4.26 12.96
N MET A 127 0.54 -5.24 13.56
CA MET A 127 0.07 -5.98 14.73
C MET A 127 0.13 -5.13 16.00
N THR A 128 -0.67 -5.49 17.00
CA THR A 128 -0.53 -4.97 18.37
C THR A 128 0.80 -5.42 18.98
N LYS A 129 1.30 -4.73 20.01
CA LYS A 129 2.59 -5.05 20.65
C LYS A 129 2.70 -6.54 21.03
N THR A 130 1.66 -7.09 21.66
CA THR A 130 1.65 -8.49 22.12
C THR A 130 1.75 -9.48 20.98
N ASP A 131 0.98 -9.29 19.90
CA ASP A 131 1.02 -10.17 18.73
C ASP A 131 2.31 -9.99 17.93
N HIS A 132 2.73 -8.74 17.76
CA HIS A 132 3.99 -8.38 17.13
C HIS A 132 5.15 -9.08 17.82
N ASP A 133 5.28 -8.99 19.15
CA ASP A 133 6.40 -9.59 19.89
C ASP A 133 6.41 -11.11 19.79
N ARG A 134 5.22 -11.74 19.81
CA ARG A 134 5.07 -13.18 19.61
C ARG A 134 5.57 -13.63 18.23
N VAL A 135 5.14 -12.95 17.16
CA VAL A 135 5.54 -13.29 15.79
C VAL A 135 7.01 -12.91 15.55
N LEU A 136 7.44 -11.73 16.01
CA LEU A 136 8.80 -11.24 15.91
C LEU A 136 9.78 -12.20 16.59
N LYS A 137 9.44 -12.80 17.74
CA LYS A 137 10.29 -13.80 18.40
C LYS A 137 10.61 -15.00 17.49
N THR A 138 9.66 -15.39 16.65
CA THR A 138 9.85 -16.45 15.66
C THR A 138 10.66 -15.95 14.47
N VAL A 139 10.30 -14.78 13.93
CA VAL A 139 10.88 -14.24 12.70
C VAL A 139 12.32 -13.74 12.90
N LYS A 140 12.65 -13.17 14.06
CA LYS A 140 13.96 -12.57 14.38
C LYS A 140 15.13 -13.55 14.20
N ARG A 141 14.89 -14.86 14.33
CA ARG A 141 15.90 -15.90 14.11
C ARG A 141 16.42 -15.94 12.67
N PHE A 142 15.58 -15.58 11.69
CA PHE A 142 15.96 -15.50 10.28
C PHE A 142 16.79 -14.26 9.96
N TYR A 143 16.75 -13.24 10.84
CA TYR A 143 17.52 -11.99 10.72
C TYR A 143 18.75 -11.95 11.63
N ALA A 144 19.14 -13.09 12.24
CA ALA A 144 20.36 -13.16 13.04
C ALA A 144 21.60 -12.82 12.19
N ALA A 145 22.59 -12.14 12.78
CA ALA A 145 23.78 -11.67 12.06
C ALA A 145 24.50 -12.80 11.29
N SER A 146 24.55 -14.01 11.85
CA SER A 146 25.12 -15.19 11.19
C SER A 146 24.33 -15.62 9.94
N LYS A 147 23.00 -15.54 9.97
CA LYS A 147 22.12 -15.84 8.83
C LYS A 147 22.23 -14.77 7.75
N VAL A 148 22.23 -13.50 8.15
CA VAL A 148 22.41 -12.38 7.23
C VAL A 148 23.77 -12.46 6.54
N LYS A 149 24.86 -12.74 7.28
CA LYS A 149 26.19 -12.91 6.70
C LYS A 149 26.22 -13.99 5.61
N GLY A 150 25.59 -15.14 5.85
CA GLY A 150 25.47 -16.20 4.84
C GLY A 150 24.76 -15.72 3.56
N ILE A 151 23.68 -14.96 3.69
CA ILE A 151 22.95 -14.36 2.55
C ILE A 151 23.85 -13.37 1.79
N TYR A 152 24.62 -12.53 2.48
CA TYR A 152 25.53 -11.58 1.83
C TYR A 152 26.55 -12.32 0.96
N THR A 153 27.23 -13.32 1.52
CA THR A 153 28.27 -14.07 0.82
C THR A 153 27.72 -14.93 -0.31
N GLU A 154 26.53 -15.54 -0.14
CA GLU A 154 26.02 -16.52 -1.11
C GLU A 154 25.04 -15.94 -2.13
N VAL A 155 24.30 -14.90 -1.79
CA VAL A 155 23.16 -14.43 -2.61
C VAL A 155 23.42 -13.04 -3.17
N ILE A 156 23.89 -12.11 -2.34
CA ILE A 156 24.05 -10.71 -2.76
C ILE A 156 25.17 -10.59 -3.81
N ASP A 157 26.30 -11.26 -3.63
CA ASP A 157 27.38 -11.24 -4.63
C ASP A 157 26.94 -11.79 -5.99
N ARG A 158 26.13 -12.87 -5.99
CA ARG A 158 25.52 -13.40 -7.23
C ARG A 158 24.52 -12.42 -7.83
N ALA A 159 23.67 -11.80 -7.01
CA ALA A 159 22.69 -10.81 -7.47
C ALA A 159 23.38 -9.62 -8.14
N LEU A 160 24.47 -9.13 -7.55
CA LEU A 160 25.29 -8.05 -8.10
C LEU A 160 25.95 -8.48 -9.42
N ALA A 161 26.58 -9.66 -9.46
CA ALA A 161 27.24 -10.17 -10.66
C ALA A 161 26.27 -10.38 -11.83
N ALA A 162 25.13 -11.03 -11.58
CA ALA A 162 24.12 -11.34 -12.60
C ALA A 162 23.46 -10.07 -13.17
N ASN A 163 23.33 -9.00 -12.38
CA ASN A 163 22.70 -7.76 -12.81
C ASN A 163 23.68 -6.66 -13.22
N ARG A 164 24.99 -6.81 -13.01
CA ARG A 164 26.02 -5.85 -13.44
C ARG A 164 25.98 -5.52 -14.94
N PRO A 165 25.72 -6.48 -15.86
CA PRO A 165 25.59 -6.16 -17.29
C PRO A 165 24.48 -5.14 -17.59
N LEU A 166 23.37 -5.17 -16.85
CA LEU A 166 22.29 -4.20 -17.02
C LEU A 166 22.79 -2.78 -16.71
N LEU A 167 23.46 -2.59 -15.58
CA LEU A 167 23.97 -1.27 -15.20
C LEU A 167 24.97 -0.72 -16.21
N ARG A 168 25.84 -1.58 -16.75
CA ARG A 168 26.83 -1.18 -17.77
C ARG A 168 26.21 -0.82 -19.12
N THR A 169 25.08 -1.44 -19.47
CA THR A 169 24.44 -1.25 -20.78
C THR A 169 23.44 -0.12 -20.78
N THR A 170 22.68 0.07 -19.70
CA THR A 170 21.62 1.10 -19.65
C THR A 170 21.99 2.33 -18.83
N GLY A 171 22.94 2.22 -17.89
CA GLY A 171 23.20 3.26 -16.89
C GLY A 171 22.04 3.49 -15.90
N ASP A 172 20.96 2.71 -15.97
CA ASP A 172 19.77 2.89 -15.13
C ASP A 172 19.96 2.25 -13.75
N LEU A 173 20.42 3.08 -12.80
CA LEU A 173 20.67 2.67 -11.43
C LEU A 173 19.39 2.22 -10.71
N VAL A 174 18.24 2.83 -10.99
CA VAL A 174 16.97 2.51 -10.32
C VAL A 174 16.50 1.13 -10.75
N LYS A 175 16.50 0.85 -12.06
CA LYS A 175 16.14 -0.47 -12.59
C LYS A 175 17.11 -1.54 -12.11
N TRP A 176 18.41 -1.26 -12.11
CA TRP A 176 19.42 -2.16 -11.58
C TRP A 176 19.18 -2.49 -10.10
N ALA A 177 18.94 -1.48 -9.26
CA ALA A 177 18.68 -1.67 -7.83
C ALA A 177 17.42 -2.53 -7.58
N LYS A 178 16.33 -2.27 -8.32
CA LYS A 178 15.11 -3.10 -8.26
C LYS A 178 15.41 -4.57 -8.59
N ARG A 179 16.22 -4.84 -9.62
CA ARG A 179 16.59 -6.22 -9.99
C ARG A 179 17.46 -6.91 -8.95
N VAL A 180 18.46 -6.23 -8.39
CA VAL A 180 19.30 -6.80 -7.31
C VAL A 180 18.45 -7.13 -6.08
N GLN A 181 17.56 -6.22 -5.68
CA GLN A 181 16.64 -6.44 -4.55
C GLN A 181 15.70 -7.63 -4.82
N MET A 182 15.09 -7.68 -6.01
CA MET A 182 14.14 -8.74 -6.34
C MET A 182 14.83 -10.09 -6.50
N TYR A 183 16.01 -10.15 -7.12
CA TYR A 183 16.85 -11.36 -7.17
C TYR A 183 17.05 -11.91 -5.75
N THR A 184 17.54 -11.07 -4.84
CA THR A 184 17.81 -11.46 -3.45
C THR A 184 16.54 -11.95 -2.76
N SER A 185 15.41 -11.27 -2.98
CA SER A 185 14.12 -11.63 -2.39
C SER A 185 13.62 -13.00 -2.86
N LEU A 186 13.74 -13.30 -4.16
CA LEU A 186 13.34 -14.59 -4.74
C LEU A 186 14.22 -15.75 -4.23
N CYS A 187 15.52 -15.50 -4.05
CA CYS A 187 16.44 -16.49 -3.47
C CYS A 187 16.13 -16.76 -2.00
N VAL A 188 15.97 -15.71 -1.19
CA VAL A 188 15.70 -15.83 0.25
C VAL A 188 14.32 -16.44 0.51
N ALA A 189 13.33 -16.16 -0.34
CA ALA A 189 12.01 -16.80 -0.29
C ALA A 189 12.01 -18.26 -0.75
N GLY A 190 13.14 -18.79 -1.25
CA GLY A 190 13.24 -20.15 -1.77
C GLY A 190 12.49 -20.38 -3.09
N ILE A 191 12.10 -19.30 -3.79
CA ILE A 191 11.35 -19.39 -5.05
C ILE A 191 12.27 -19.81 -6.19
N ALA A 192 13.50 -19.26 -6.24
CA ALA A 192 14.49 -19.64 -7.24
C ALA A 192 15.91 -19.42 -6.69
N LYS A 193 16.78 -20.42 -6.85
CA LYS A 193 18.18 -20.33 -6.42
C LYS A 193 18.99 -19.34 -7.27
N ASP A 194 18.71 -19.29 -8.57
CA ASP A 194 19.31 -18.35 -9.54
C ASP A 194 18.19 -17.82 -10.46
N PRO A 195 17.48 -16.76 -10.06
CA PRO A 195 16.36 -16.20 -10.82
C PRO A 195 16.81 -15.65 -12.18
N THR A 196 16.09 -16.03 -13.23
CA THR A 196 16.27 -15.47 -14.58
C THR A 196 15.82 -14.00 -14.65
N PRO A 197 16.40 -13.16 -15.53
CA PRO A 197 15.97 -11.78 -15.71
C PRO A 197 14.46 -11.62 -15.96
N GLU A 198 13.85 -12.54 -16.70
CA GLU A 198 12.43 -12.52 -17.05
C GLU A 198 11.56 -12.72 -15.81
N LEU A 199 11.93 -13.68 -14.95
CA LEU A 199 11.26 -13.92 -13.67
C LEU A 199 11.38 -12.71 -12.74
N ILE A 200 12.58 -12.13 -12.64
CA ILE A 200 12.85 -10.94 -11.83
C ILE A 200 11.97 -9.78 -12.31
N ASP A 201 11.99 -9.48 -13.59
CA ASP A 201 11.21 -8.40 -14.19
C ASP A 201 9.71 -8.63 -14.02
N ARG A 202 9.24 -9.88 -14.12
CA ARG A 202 7.84 -10.23 -13.88
C ARG A 202 7.41 -9.90 -12.45
N PHE A 203 8.23 -10.25 -11.46
CA PHE A 203 7.93 -9.94 -10.06
C PHE A 203 8.06 -8.45 -9.73
N ILE A 204 9.02 -7.74 -10.34
CA ILE A 204 9.11 -6.27 -10.23
C ILE A 204 7.85 -5.63 -10.80
N HIS A 205 7.45 -6.07 -11.99
CA HIS A 205 6.24 -5.59 -12.65
C HIS A 205 5.00 -5.85 -11.80
N TYR A 206 4.84 -7.06 -11.25
CA TYR A 206 3.77 -7.37 -10.30
C TYR A 206 3.75 -6.41 -9.09
N ASN A 207 4.91 -6.18 -8.47
CA ASN A 207 5.02 -5.25 -7.34
C ASN A 207 4.62 -3.82 -7.75
N ASP A 208 5.09 -3.35 -8.92
CA ASP A 208 4.75 -2.04 -9.44
C ASP A 208 3.23 -1.93 -9.75
N VAL A 209 2.59 -2.98 -10.27
CA VAL A 209 1.14 -3.01 -10.51
C VAL A 209 0.37 -3.02 -9.19
N ALA A 210 0.79 -3.82 -8.20
CA ALA A 210 0.17 -3.85 -6.87
C ALA A 210 0.25 -2.48 -6.18
N VAL A 211 1.37 -1.77 -6.30
CA VAL A 211 1.51 -0.39 -5.79
C VAL A 211 0.58 0.57 -6.54
N ARG A 212 0.53 0.49 -7.87
CA ARG A 212 -0.38 1.31 -8.70
C ARG A 212 -1.86 1.02 -8.43
N LEU A 213 -2.18 -0.18 -8.00
CA LEU A 213 -3.52 -0.58 -7.60
C LEU A 213 -3.95 0.12 -6.31
N VAL A 214 -3.09 0.12 -5.29
CA VAL A 214 -3.46 0.58 -3.94
C VAL A 214 -3.13 2.04 -3.66
N SER A 215 -2.12 2.61 -4.35
CA SER A 215 -1.69 3.99 -4.12
C SER A 215 -2.76 5.04 -4.44
N PRO A 216 -3.52 4.97 -5.56
CA PRO A 216 -4.59 5.93 -5.83
C PRO A 216 -5.74 5.84 -4.83
N LEU A 217 -5.92 4.66 -4.21
CA LEU A 217 -6.92 4.45 -3.17
C LEU A 217 -6.48 4.99 -1.80
N GLY A 218 -5.29 5.60 -1.68
CA GLY A 218 -4.75 6.05 -0.40
C GLY A 218 -4.14 4.93 0.45
N GLY A 219 -3.85 3.78 -0.17
CA GLY A 219 -3.20 2.63 0.47
C GLY A 219 -4.08 1.40 0.61
N ILE A 220 -3.47 0.32 1.11
CA ILE A 220 -4.09 -1.00 1.28
C ILE A 220 -5.25 -0.91 2.27
N GLY A 221 -6.44 -1.38 1.86
CA GLY A 221 -7.60 -1.48 2.74
C GLY A 221 -8.29 -0.16 3.09
N ARG A 222 -7.96 0.96 2.43
CA ARG A 222 -8.64 2.25 2.63
C ARG A 222 -10.13 2.13 2.29
N ARG A 223 -10.98 2.67 3.18
CA ARG A 223 -12.41 2.87 2.92
C ARG A 223 -12.66 4.33 2.50
N PRO A 224 -13.68 4.61 1.68
CA PRO A 224 -14.05 5.99 1.35
C PRO A 224 -14.35 6.76 2.64
N ALA A 225 -13.76 7.95 2.77
CA ALA A 225 -14.07 8.85 3.87
C ALA A 225 -15.35 9.65 3.56
N LEU A 226 -16.06 10.03 4.62
CA LEU A 226 -17.43 10.56 4.59
C LEU A 226 -17.54 12.02 4.12
N SER A 227 -16.42 12.70 3.84
CA SER A 227 -16.44 14.07 3.32
C SER A 227 -16.55 14.06 1.79
N SER A 228 -17.33 15.00 1.25
CA SER A 228 -17.57 15.11 -0.21
C SER A 228 -16.28 15.20 -1.03
N ALA A 229 -15.26 15.90 -0.53
CA ALA A 229 -13.94 16.00 -1.16
C ALA A 229 -13.21 14.65 -1.17
N ALA A 230 -13.13 13.96 -0.02
CA ALA A 230 -12.43 12.68 0.08
C ALA A 230 -13.15 11.55 -0.67
N ALA A 231 -14.48 11.61 -0.78
CA ALA A 231 -15.26 10.69 -1.59
C ALA A 231 -14.93 10.85 -3.09
N MET A 232 -14.80 12.09 -3.57
CA MET A 232 -14.42 12.35 -4.97
C MET A 232 -12.99 11.89 -5.27
N ASP A 233 -12.05 12.12 -4.35
CA ASP A 233 -10.67 11.62 -4.53
C ASP A 233 -10.59 10.10 -4.45
N PHE A 234 -11.40 9.46 -3.60
CA PHE A 234 -11.53 8.00 -3.60
C PHE A 234 -12.12 7.47 -4.92
N ILE A 235 -13.13 8.12 -5.49
CA ILE A 235 -13.71 7.73 -6.79
C ILE A 235 -12.68 7.90 -7.91
N ARG A 236 -11.94 9.02 -7.94
CA ARG A 236 -10.83 9.21 -8.88
C ARG A 236 -9.77 8.13 -8.72
N GLY A 237 -9.43 7.79 -7.47
CA GLY A 237 -8.53 6.70 -7.13
C GLY A 237 -9.03 5.35 -7.64
N LEU A 238 -10.32 5.06 -7.45
CA LEU A 238 -10.96 3.85 -7.93
C LEU A 238 -10.87 3.73 -9.45
N LEU A 239 -11.23 4.80 -10.17
CA LEU A 239 -11.13 4.86 -11.63
C LEU A 239 -9.68 4.68 -12.10
N ALA A 240 -8.72 5.36 -11.47
CA ALA A 240 -7.29 5.22 -11.77
C ALA A 240 -6.77 3.79 -11.49
N SER A 241 -7.38 3.09 -10.52
CA SER A 241 -7.02 1.72 -10.15
C SER A 241 -7.63 0.64 -11.03
N VAL A 242 -8.59 0.94 -11.92
CA VAL A 242 -9.29 -0.07 -12.75
C VAL A 242 -8.30 -0.87 -13.61
N ARG A 243 -7.44 -0.20 -14.37
CA ARG A 243 -6.47 -0.87 -15.25
C ARG A 243 -5.46 -1.72 -14.46
N PRO A 244 -4.82 -1.22 -13.38
CA PRO A 244 -4.02 -2.05 -12.49
C PRO A 244 -4.78 -3.25 -11.90
N THR A 245 -6.05 -3.06 -11.51
CA THR A 245 -6.90 -4.12 -10.95
C THR A 245 -7.09 -5.25 -11.97
N LEU A 246 -7.53 -4.92 -13.18
CA LEU A 246 -7.74 -5.90 -14.24
C LEU A 246 -6.45 -6.65 -14.57
N ARG A 247 -5.33 -5.94 -14.60
CA ARG A 247 -4.01 -6.54 -14.84
C ARG A 247 -3.64 -7.56 -13.74
N MET A 248 -3.84 -7.21 -12.48
CA MET A 248 -3.60 -8.15 -11.36
C MET A 248 -4.52 -9.36 -11.42
N ILE A 249 -5.81 -9.17 -11.74
CA ILE A 249 -6.76 -10.27 -11.88
C ILE A 249 -6.29 -11.25 -12.97
N MET A 250 -5.78 -10.75 -14.09
CA MET A 250 -5.26 -11.60 -15.16
C MET A 250 -3.95 -12.29 -14.79
N GLU A 251 -3.05 -11.62 -14.05
CA GLU A 251 -1.72 -12.15 -13.74
C GLU A 251 -1.72 -13.16 -12.57
N VAL A 252 -2.54 -12.93 -11.53
CA VAL A 252 -2.55 -13.76 -10.31
C VAL A 252 -3.94 -14.23 -9.88
N GLY A 253 -4.99 -13.86 -10.60
CA GLY A 253 -6.36 -14.24 -10.31
C GLY A 253 -7.14 -13.23 -9.46
N LEU A 254 -8.47 -13.40 -9.47
CA LEU A 254 -9.40 -12.51 -8.77
C LEU A 254 -9.18 -12.53 -7.25
N TRP A 255 -9.05 -13.73 -6.67
CA TRP A 255 -8.97 -13.86 -5.21
C TRP A 255 -7.71 -13.21 -4.62
N PRO A 256 -6.48 -13.48 -5.09
CA PRO A 256 -5.30 -12.79 -4.58
C PRO A 256 -5.35 -11.27 -4.77
N THR A 257 -5.91 -10.81 -5.89
CA THR A 257 -6.13 -9.36 -6.12
C THR A 257 -7.06 -8.76 -5.07
N LEU A 258 -8.15 -9.45 -4.73
CA LEU A 258 -9.05 -9.03 -3.66
C LEU A 258 -8.37 -9.06 -2.28
N GLN A 259 -7.47 -10.00 -2.00
CA GLN A 259 -6.70 -10.03 -0.74
C GLN A 259 -5.78 -8.81 -0.60
N ILE A 260 -5.23 -8.30 -1.71
CA ILE A 260 -4.42 -7.08 -1.73
C ILE A 260 -5.29 -5.84 -1.51
N LEU A 261 -6.45 -5.76 -2.17
CA LEU A 261 -7.35 -4.61 -2.06
C LEU A 261 -8.06 -4.55 -0.69
N ARG A 262 -8.49 -5.71 -0.22
CA ARG A 262 -9.37 -5.91 0.93
C ARG A 262 -8.84 -7.07 1.79
N PRO A 263 -7.67 -6.90 2.43
CA PRO A 263 -7.12 -7.93 3.32
C PRO A 263 -8.10 -8.28 4.46
N ASP A 264 -8.94 -7.32 4.85
CA ASP A 264 -10.00 -7.46 5.84
C ASP A 264 -11.08 -8.49 5.47
N LEU A 265 -11.30 -8.74 4.18
CA LEU A 265 -12.25 -9.77 3.71
C LEU A 265 -11.61 -11.17 3.64
N SER A 266 -10.28 -11.23 3.62
CA SER A 266 -9.52 -12.47 3.43
C SER A 266 -9.11 -13.14 4.74
N LEU A 267 -9.06 -12.37 5.82
CA LEU A 267 -8.86 -12.86 7.17
C LEU A 267 -10.21 -13.39 7.67
N ARG A 268 -10.29 -14.71 7.95
CA ARG A 268 -11.51 -15.41 8.38
C ARG A 268 -12.29 -14.60 9.44
N ARG A 269 -13.64 -14.67 9.37
CA ARG A 269 -14.62 -14.21 10.40
C ARG A 269 -14.38 -14.73 11.84
N GLY A 270 -13.34 -15.51 12.08
CA GLY A 270 -12.97 -16.06 13.39
C GLY A 270 -11.95 -15.23 14.17
N ILE A 271 -11.27 -14.26 13.55
CA ILE A 271 -10.47 -13.28 14.29
C ILE A 271 -11.42 -12.14 14.66
N ARG A 272 -12.07 -12.27 15.82
CA ARG A 272 -12.82 -11.15 16.39
C ARG A 272 -11.87 -9.95 16.48
N PRO A 273 -12.26 -8.73 16.04
CA PRO A 273 -11.55 -7.55 16.49
C PRO A 273 -11.61 -7.58 18.02
N TYR A 274 -10.45 -7.66 18.68
CA TYR A 274 -10.37 -7.49 20.11
C TYR A 274 -10.79 -6.04 20.38
N MET A 275 -12.05 -5.88 20.80
CA MET A 275 -12.50 -4.66 21.46
C MET A 275 -11.84 -4.65 22.85
N HIS A 276 -10.95 -3.70 23.06
CA HIS A 276 -10.64 -3.17 24.38
C HIS A 276 -11.21 -1.75 24.43
#